data_AF-A0A920AKT3-F1
#
_entry.id   AF-A0A920AKT3-F1
#
_cell.length_a   1.000
_cell.length_b   1.000
_cell.length_c   1.000
_cell.angle_alpha   90.00
_cell.angle_beta   90.00
_cell.angle_gamma   90.00
#
_symmetry.space_group_name_H-M   'P 1'
#
loop_
_entity.id
_entity.type
_entity.pdbx_description
1 polymer ?
#
loop_
_entity_poly.entity_id
_entity_poly.type
_entity_poly.pdbx_seq_one_letter_code
_entity_poly.pdbx_strand_id
1 'polypeptide(L)'
;MIVDILSSLIVFIYLCIKSYRRPVVFFALFFVLFFFFWRLLSSAYVSSLEGLIPTEGGNSIIIYNRYSGLAFAACIFITSFAWFWVFSLGKIGKSQLPSNTRRFSNQLSKTLVEVFYLACIFFVIGLFISLFLIGIIPLFSGMERFEYAENHAGILHQFLFSHGRAGIFWMGAFFIRPVLENKMPDGRFLFLLGIILFYAFIVGHRFSGFFQFISFFILPSSLFFLINKELRKIIIKKIFPYISILLLVLLLTVIYAILNSYLNVRVSNAELTGLEALTERLFVQPVHLWWATWDRLLDDVWQPAFAITFIFSTALVGGRNAGIQYLMVQELGIDRAEELLLQGTQLQGGYPEILFEVFGIYYGFIAVFFTALLVAYSAKLIVLNFAAGKVIATTAALYVFQGISLVILGGMIEFFVAWTYWVKVSALILAMIFEPSIYSYNKLKTEHQKQ
;
A
#
# COMPACT_ATOMS: atom_id res chain seq x y z
N MET A 1 -8.68 -28.73 -0.20
CA MET A 1 -7.41 -28.87 0.55
C MET A 1 -6.19 -28.98 -0.35
N ILE A 2 -5.77 -30.17 -0.84
CA ILE A 2 -4.48 -30.30 -1.57
C ILE A 2 -4.40 -29.36 -2.79
N VAL A 3 -5.47 -29.25 -3.56
CA VAL A 3 -5.55 -28.35 -4.72
C VAL A 3 -5.38 -26.88 -4.34
N ASP A 4 -6.00 -26.44 -3.24
CA ASP A 4 -5.94 -25.05 -2.75
C ASP A 4 -4.54 -24.68 -2.26
N ILE A 5 -3.89 -25.58 -1.52
CA ILE A 5 -2.52 -25.41 -1.04
C ILE A 5 -1.55 -25.36 -2.23
N LEU A 6 -1.65 -26.33 -3.15
CA LEU A 6 -0.77 -26.38 -4.32
C LEU A 6 -0.96 -25.17 -5.23
N SER A 7 -2.19 -24.73 -5.47
CA SER A 7 -2.45 -23.53 -6.29
C SER A 7 -1.86 -22.27 -5.66
N SER A 8 -2.03 -22.08 -4.35
CA SER A 8 -1.44 -20.94 -3.62
C SER A 8 0.10 -20.97 -3.69
N LEU A 9 0.70 -22.15 -3.51
CA LEU A 9 2.15 -22.34 -3.59
C LEU A 9 2.70 -22.10 -5.01
N ILE A 10 2.01 -22.59 -6.05
CA ILE A 10 2.40 -22.37 -7.44
C ILE A 10 2.40 -20.87 -7.77
N VAL A 11 1.36 -20.15 -7.37
CA VAL A 11 1.27 -18.70 -7.60
C VAL A 11 2.32 -17.95 -6.78
N PHE A 12 2.59 -18.38 -5.54
CA PHE A 12 3.67 -17.84 -4.72
C PHE A 12 5.04 -18.00 -5.41
N ILE A 13 5.36 -19.20 -5.89
CA ILE A 13 6.60 -19.50 -6.62
C ILE A 13 6.68 -18.67 -7.91
N TYR A 14 5.58 -18.57 -8.66
CA TYR A 14 5.48 -17.72 -9.84
C TYR A 14 5.84 -16.26 -9.53
N LEU A 15 5.25 -15.70 -8.48
CA LEU A 15 5.53 -14.32 -8.04
C LEU A 15 7.00 -14.14 -7.64
N CYS A 16 7.58 -15.09 -6.92
CA CYS A 16 9.00 -15.09 -6.55
C CYS A 16 9.92 -15.09 -7.79
N ILE A 17 9.69 -16.01 -8.73
CA ILE A 17 10.48 -16.12 -9.97
C ILE A 17 10.35 -14.85 -10.81
N LYS A 18 9.13 -14.32 -10.97
CA LYS A 18 8.90 -13.11 -11.78
C LYS A 18 9.48 -11.86 -11.11
N SER A 19 9.35 -11.73 -9.79
CA SER A 19 9.94 -10.64 -9.02
C SER A 19 11.46 -10.65 -9.09
N TYR A 20 12.09 -11.82 -9.01
CA TYR A 20 13.54 -11.98 -9.21
C TYR A 20 13.98 -11.58 -10.61
N ARG A 21 13.24 -12.00 -11.65
CA ARG A 21 13.56 -11.69 -13.05
C ARG A 21 13.27 -10.23 -13.43
N ARG A 22 12.33 -9.58 -12.75
CA ARG A 22 11.89 -8.19 -13.02
C ARG A 22 11.75 -7.38 -11.73
N PRO A 23 12.87 -7.04 -11.09
CA PRO A 23 12.86 -6.34 -9.81
C PRO A 23 12.21 -4.94 -9.90
N VAL A 24 12.19 -4.30 -11.07
CA VAL A 24 11.49 -3.01 -11.26
C VAL A 24 10.01 -3.13 -10.89
N VAL A 25 9.33 -4.20 -11.31
CA VAL A 25 7.91 -4.44 -10.98
C VAL A 25 7.75 -4.69 -9.49
N PHE A 26 8.65 -5.50 -8.92
CA PHE A 26 8.63 -5.79 -7.49
C PHE A 26 8.73 -4.54 -6.63
N PHE A 27 9.65 -3.63 -6.95
CA PHE A 27 9.82 -2.39 -6.19
C PHE A 27 8.69 -1.39 -6.44
N ALA A 28 8.21 -1.26 -7.68
CA ALA A 28 7.12 -0.34 -8.01
C ALA A 28 5.77 -0.75 -7.37
N LEU A 29 5.56 -2.05 -7.20
CA LEU A 29 4.33 -2.62 -6.65
C LEU A 29 4.58 -3.39 -5.34
N PHE A 30 5.66 -3.05 -4.63
CA PHE A 30 6.08 -3.75 -3.40
C PHE A 30 4.94 -3.88 -2.40
N PHE A 31 4.19 -2.78 -2.24
CA PHE A 31 3.08 -2.70 -1.32
C PHE A 31 1.94 -3.66 -1.65
N VAL A 32 1.67 -3.95 -2.93
CA VAL A 32 0.62 -4.92 -3.29
C VAL A 32 1.15 -6.34 -3.24
N LEU A 33 2.39 -6.54 -3.71
CA LEU A 33 3.00 -7.86 -3.76
C LEU A 33 3.18 -8.44 -2.37
N PHE A 34 3.63 -7.64 -1.40
CA PHE A 34 3.71 -8.07 -0.02
C PHE A 34 2.33 -8.50 0.51
N PHE A 35 1.27 -7.73 0.23
CA PHE A 35 -0.08 -8.08 0.63
C PHE A 35 -0.55 -9.41 0.01
N PHE A 36 -0.23 -9.65 -1.26
CA PHE A 36 -0.54 -10.92 -1.92
C PHE A 36 0.26 -12.09 -1.39
N PHE A 37 1.56 -11.92 -1.10
CA PHE A 37 2.36 -12.95 -0.47
C PHE A 37 1.78 -13.35 0.90
N TRP A 38 1.42 -12.35 1.70
CA TRP A 38 0.79 -12.58 3.00
C TRP A 38 -0.51 -13.37 2.87
N ARG A 39 -1.40 -12.96 1.95
CA ARG A 39 -2.71 -13.60 1.79
C ARG A 39 -2.64 -14.98 1.13
N LEU A 40 -1.66 -15.24 0.27
CA LEU A 40 -1.40 -16.60 -0.22
C LEU A 40 -0.95 -17.53 0.90
N LEU A 41 -0.14 -17.01 1.85
CA LEU A 41 0.26 -17.77 3.04
C LEU A 41 -0.94 -18.04 3.94
N SER A 42 -1.76 -17.01 4.22
CA SER A 42 -3.04 -17.15 4.95
C SER A 42 -3.99 -18.15 4.27
N SER A 43 -4.13 -18.09 2.95
CA SER A 43 -4.93 -19.01 2.13
C SER A 43 -4.46 -20.46 2.31
N ALA A 44 -3.15 -20.71 2.20
CA ALA A 44 -2.57 -22.04 2.40
C ALA A 44 -2.74 -22.54 3.84
N TYR A 45 -2.57 -21.65 4.83
CA TYR A 45 -2.77 -21.97 6.25
C TYR A 45 -4.22 -22.36 6.55
N VAL A 46 -5.19 -21.51 6.17
CA VAL A 46 -6.63 -21.79 6.38
C VAL A 46 -7.05 -23.07 5.65
N SER A 47 -6.56 -23.28 4.43
CA SER A 47 -6.82 -24.52 3.67
C SER A 47 -6.28 -25.77 4.35
N SER A 48 -5.28 -25.66 5.24
CA SER A 48 -4.68 -26.78 5.96
C SER A 48 -5.40 -27.15 7.25
N LEU A 49 -6.26 -26.26 7.78
CA LEU A 49 -6.97 -26.44 9.05
C LEU A 49 -8.35 -27.11 8.91
N GLU A 50 -8.70 -27.60 7.73
CA GLU A 50 -9.97 -28.29 7.44
C GLU A 50 -11.26 -27.54 7.88
N GLY A 51 -11.21 -26.21 8.04
CA GLY A 51 -12.38 -25.38 8.35
C GLY A 51 -12.81 -25.28 9.81
N LEU A 52 -11.99 -25.72 10.75
CA LEU A 52 -12.27 -25.52 12.18
C LEU A 52 -11.41 -24.39 12.72
N ILE A 53 -11.89 -23.15 12.57
CA ILE A 53 -11.21 -21.98 13.12
C ILE A 53 -12.22 -21.16 13.93
N PRO A 54 -12.08 -21.08 15.27
CA PRO A 54 -12.85 -20.13 16.06
C PRO A 54 -12.45 -18.71 15.63
N THR A 55 -13.44 -17.85 15.45
CA THR A 55 -13.23 -16.44 15.10
C THR A 55 -13.68 -15.55 16.25
N GLU A 56 -13.16 -14.31 16.32
CA GLU A 56 -13.60 -13.23 17.23
C GLU A 56 -15.12 -12.93 17.17
N GLY A 57 -15.88 -13.59 16.28
CA GLY A 57 -17.34 -13.56 16.15
C GLY A 57 -18.09 -14.67 16.92
N GLY A 58 -17.41 -15.51 17.69
CA GLY A 58 -18.01 -16.32 18.75
C GLY A 58 -18.78 -17.59 18.37
N ASN A 59 -19.25 -17.79 17.13
CA ASN A 59 -20.15 -18.93 16.82
C ASN A 59 -20.00 -19.65 15.47
N SER A 60 -19.14 -19.22 14.55
CA SER A 60 -19.03 -19.89 13.24
C SER A 60 -17.78 -20.76 13.15
N ILE A 61 -17.97 -22.08 13.25
CA ILE A 61 -17.08 -23.04 12.58
C ILE A 61 -17.27 -22.79 11.08
N ILE A 62 -16.29 -22.21 10.40
CA ILE A 62 -16.42 -21.91 8.99
C ILE A 62 -16.13 -23.17 8.19
N ILE A 63 -17.19 -23.87 7.77
CA ILE A 63 -17.07 -25.04 6.89
C ILE A 63 -16.74 -24.56 5.48
N TYR A 64 -15.46 -24.37 5.22
CA TYR A 64 -14.97 -23.86 3.95
C TYR A 64 -15.22 -24.82 2.79
N ASN A 65 -15.82 -24.30 1.71
CA ASN A 65 -16.01 -25.06 0.48
C ASN A 65 -14.66 -25.41 -0.18
N ARG A 66 -14.65 -26.53 -0.92
CA ARG A 66 -13.50 -26.94 -1.73
C ARG A 66 -13.36 -25.94 -2.88
N TYR A 67 -12.13 -25.58 -3.26
CA TYR A 67 -11.78 -24.69 -4.39
C TYR A 67 -11.77 -23.18 -4.15
N SER A 68 -12.19 -22.66 -2.98
CA SER A 68 -12.09 -21.22 -2.71
C SER A 68 -10.64 -20.72 -2.77
N GLY A 69 -9.68 -21.53 -2.29
CA GLY A 69 -8.25 -21.21 -2.38
C GLY A 69 -7.72 -21.21 -3.81
N LEU A 70 -8.19 -22.14 -4.66
CA LEU A 70 -7.88 -22.13 -6.10
C LEU A 70 -8.38 -20.86 -6.79
N ALA A 71 -9.63 -20.46 -6.55
CA ALA A 71 -10.21 -19.25 -7.13
C ALA A 71 -9.48 -17.98 -6.65
N PHE A 72 -9.09 -17.94 -5.37
CA PHE A 72 -8.25 -16.87 -4.84
C PHE A 72 -6.88 -16.79 -5.53
N ALA A 73 -6.21 -17.93 -5.64
CA ALA A 73 -4.92 -18.04 -6.31
C ALA A 73 -5.03 -17.59 -7.79
N ALA A 74 -6.12 -17.94 -8.47
CA ALA A 74 -6.41 -17.49 -9.83
C ALA A 74 -6.55 -15.96 -9.90
N CYS A 75 -7.24 -15.32 -8.95
CA CYS A 75 -7.34 -13.85 -8.88
C CYS A 75 -5.97 -13.20 -8.74
N ILE A 76 -5.12 -13.71 -7.85
CA ILE A 76 -3.75 -13.20 -7.66
C ILE A 76 -2.90 -13.43 -8.90
N PHE A 77 -3.04 -14.59 -9.56
CA PHE A 77 -2.37 -14.87 -10.82
C PHE A 77 -2.78 -13.89 -11.92
N ILE A 78 -4.07 -13.66 -12.14
CA ILE A 78 -4.61 -12.71 -13.13
C ILE A 78 -4.07 -11.31 -12.84
N THR A 79 -4.13 -10.89 -11.57
CA THR A 79 -3.66 -9.57 -11.14
C THR A 79 -2.18 -9.39 -11.45
N SER A 80 -1.34 -10.34 -11.01
CA SER A 80 0.10 -10.27 -11.20
C SER A 80 0.50 -10.40 -12.67
N PHE A 81 -0.20 -11.25 -13.44
CA PHE A 81 -0.02 -11.36 -14.88
C PHE A 81 -0.23 -10.00 -15.57
N ALA A 82 -1.34 -9.32 -15.26
CA ALA A 82 -1.64 -8.00 -15.80
C ALA A 82 -0.51 -6.99 -15.49
N TRP A 83 0.03 -7.01 -14.28
CA TRP A 83 1.14 -6.13 -13.91
C TRP A 83 2.42 -6.41 -14.69
N PHE A 84 2.85 -7.68 -14.74
CA PHE A 84 4.04 -8.06 -15.50
C PHE A 84 3.87 -7.80 -17.00
N TRP A 85 2.65 -7.86 -17.52
CA TRP A 85 2.30 -7.52 -18.89
C TRP A 85 2.37 -6.01 -19.15
N VAL A 86 1.75 -5.17 -18.32
CA VAL A 86 1.82 -3.70 -18.45
C VAL A 86 3.28 -3.20 -18.41
N PHE A 87 4.10 -3.76 -17.53
CA PHE A 87 5.53 -3.47 -17.46
C PHE A 87 6.36 -4.13 -18.59
N SER A 88 5.81 -5.10 -19.35
CA SER A 88 6.47 -5.67 -20.54
C SER A 88 6.22 -4.84 -21.81
N LEU A 89 5.00 -4.31 -21.98
CA LEU A 89 4.52 -3.64 -23.21
C LEU A 89 5.30 -2.37 -23.58
N GLY A 90 5.99 -1.77 -22.61
CA GLY A 90 7.01 -0.77 -22.90
C GLY A 90 8.23 -1.20 -22.13
N LYS A 91 9.25 -1.73 -22.83
CA LYS A 91 10.56 -1.96 -22.20
C LYS A 91 10.93 -0.64 -21.53
N ILE A 92 10.92 -0.58 -20.20
CA ILE A 92 11.61 0.47 -19.42
C ILE A 92 13.11 0.21 -19.61
N GLY A 93 13.57 0.31 -20.85
CA GLY A 93 14.94 0.13 -21.27
C GLY A 93 15.64 1.46 -21.23
N LYS A 94 16.98 1.43 -21.23
CA LYS A 94 17.82 2.62 -21.33
C LYS A 94 17.47 3.55 -22.50
N SER A 95 16.77 3.06 -23.53
CA SER A 95 16.31 3.85 -24.68
C SER A 95 15.07 4.70 -24.41
N GLN A 96 14.24 4.38 -23.41
CA GLN A 96 13.10 5.21 -22.99
C GLN A 96 13.45 6.18 -21.85
N LEU A 97 14.54 5.90 -21.14
CA LEU A 97 15.21 6.92 -20.33
C LEU A 97 15.77 7.95 -21.31
N PRO A 98 15.50 9.27 -21.14
CA PRO A 98 16.07 10.29 -22.01
C PRO A 98 17.58 10.04 -22.12
N SER A 99 18.10 9.94 -23.33
CA SER A 99 19.53 9.71 -23.63
C SER A 99 20.48 10.71 -22.95
N ASN A 100 19.92 11.81 -22.44
CA ASN A 100 20.54 12.73 -21.50
C ASN A 100 19.98 12.55 -20.08
N THR A 101 20.61 11.69 -19.28
CA THR A 101 20.54 11.73 -17.80
C THR A 101 20.91 13.11 -17.23
N ARG A 102 21.58 13.99 -18.02
CA ARG A 102 21.78 15.42 -17.72
C ARG A 102 20.48 16.23 -17.61
N ARG A 103 19.38 15.85 -18.29
CA ARG A 103 18.09 16.59 -18.21
C ARG A 103 17.43 16.44 -16.84
N PHE A 104 17.46 15.25 -16.25
CA PHE A 104 16.92 14.98 -14.91
C PHE A 104 17.64 15.81 -13.82
N SER A 105 18.97 15.95 -13.94
CA SER A 105 19.81 16.75 -13.04
C SER A 105 19.52 18.25 -13.10
N ASN A 106 19.18 18.77 -14.29
CA ASN A 106 18.92 20.20 -14.50
C ASN A 106 17.51 20.64 -14.06
N GLN A 107 16.53 19.74 -14.01
CA GLN A 107 15.14 20.09 -13.70
C GLN A 107 14.82 20.09 -12.20
N LEU A 108 15.33 19.13 -11.43
CA LEU A 108 15.33 19.22 -9.98
C LEU A 108 16.62 19.91 -9.53
N SER A 109 16.57 21.22 -9.31
CA SER A 109 17.74 21.96 -8.81
C SER A 109 18.23 21.38 -7.48
N LYS A 110 19.54 21.48 -7.20
CA LYS A 110 20.07 21.12 -5.86
C LYS A 110 19.37 21.91 -4.76
N THR A 111 19.03 23.17 -5.04
CA THR A 111 18.28 24.05 -4.14
C THR A 111 16.94 23.45 -3.74
N LEU A 112 16.17 22.85 -4.66
CA LEU A 112 14.89 22.20 -4.31
C LEU A 112 15.08 21.01 -3.37
N VAL A 113 16.16 20.24 -3.52
CA VAL A 113 16.48 19.12 -2.62
C VAL A 113 16.76 19.63 -1.22
N GLU A 114 17.60 20.67 -1.10
CA GLU A 114 17.97 21.24 0.20
C GLU A 114 16.76 21.92 0.88
N VAL A 115 15.95 22.66 0.13
CA VAL A 115 14.70 23.26 0.64
C VAL A 115 13.74 22.18 1.11
N PHE A 116 13.56 21.11 0.33
CA PHE A 116 12.70 20.00 0.73
C PHE A 116 13.24 19.28 1.97
N TYR A 117 14.55 19.03 2.03
CA TYR A 117 15.21 18.41 3.18
C TYR A 117 15.02 19.23 4.46
N LEU A 118 15.24 20.55 4.38
CA LEU A 118 15.01 21.46 5.50
C LEU A 118 13.54 21.48 5.92
N ALA A 119 12.61 21.52 4.96
CA ALA A 119 11.18 21.44 5.25
C ALA A 119 10.82 20.13 5.97
N CYS A 120 11.39 18.98 5.57
CA CYS A 120 11.22 17.72 6.28
C CYS A 120 11.80 17.76 7.70
N ILE A 121 12.97 18.36 7.91
CA ILE A 121 13.54 18.53 9.25
C ILE A 121 12.60 19.36 10.14
N PHE A 122 12.18 20.54 9.68
CA PHE A 122 11.28 21.39 10.45
C PHE A 122 9.95 20.70 10.74
N PHE A 123 9.41 19.96 9.78
CA PHE A 123 8.20 19.17 9.97
C PHE A 123 8.38 18.08 11.04
N VAL A 124 9.48 17.33 10.99
CA VAL A 124 9.80 16.28 11.98
C VAL A 124 10.03 16.87 13.37
N ILE A 125 10.80 17.96 13.48
CA ILE A 125 10.99 18.66 14.75
C ILE A 125 9.63 19.14 15.30
N GLY A 126 8.79 19.74 14.46
CA GLY A 126 7.44 20.16 14.81
C GLY A 126 6.56 19.00 15.30
N LEU A 127 6.65 17.82 14.68
CA LEU A 127 5.94 16.62 15.13
C LEU A 127 6.32 16.22 16.55
N PHE A 128 7.61 16.19 16.87
CA PHE A 128 8.09 15.85 18.21
C PHE A 128 7.73 16.92 19.23
N ILE A 129 7.90 18.20 18.90
CA ILE A 129 7.46 19.30 19.77
C ILE A 129 5.97 19.18 20.07
N SER A 130 5.14 18.97 19.05
CA SER A 130 3.70 18.78 19.22
C SER A 130 3.38 17.59 20.14
N LEU A 131 4.08 16.45 19.96
CA LEU A 131 3.89 15.27 20.79
C LEU A 131 4.25 15.55 22.26
N PHE A 132 5.38 16.22 22.52
CA PHE A 132 5.81 16.56 23.87
C PHE A 132 4.90 17.60 24.54
N LEU A 133 4.36 18.56 23.78
CA LEU A 133 3.42 19.56 24.31
C LEU A 133 2.07 18.95 24.70
N ILE A 134 1.58 17.95 23.95
CA ILE A 134 0.36 17.21 24.29
C ILE A 134 0.58 16.36 25.55
N GLY A 135 1.79 15.83 25.75
CA GLY A 135 2.19 15.10 26.95
C GLY A 135 1.68 13.66 27.05
N ILE A 136 0.79 13.24 26.15
CA ILE A 136 0.26 11.87 26.08
C ILE A 136 1.00 11.12 24.97
N ILE A 137 1.71 10.05 25.36
CA ILE A 137 2.42 9.17 24.43
C ILE A 137 1.70 7.82 24.36
N PRO A 138 1.00 7.50 23.25
CA PRO A 138 0.16 6.30 23.13
C PRO A 138 0.84 4.99 23.52
N LEU A 139 2.11 4.82 23.12
CA LEU A 139 2.88 3.61 23.43
C LEU A 139 3.01 3.36 24.95
N PHE A 140 3.11 4.41 25.75
CA PHE A 140 3.31 4.31 27.20
C PHE A 140 2.01 4.45 27.99
N SER A 141 0.98 5.07 27.42
CA SER A 141 -0.34 5.21 28.06
C SER A 141 -1.29 4.04 27.80
N GLY A 142 -0.90 3.07 26.97
CA GLY A 142 -1.78 1.96 26.58
C GLY A 142 -2.97 2.39 25.71
N MET A 143 -2.89 3.60 25.12
CA MET A 143 -3.97 4.19 24.33
C MET A 143 -3.96 3.66 22.88
N GLU A 144 -5.16 3.42 22.34
CA GLU A 144 -5.30 3.05 20.93
C GLU A 144 -4.94 4.25 20.02
N ARG A 145 -4.29 3.98 18.88
CA ARG A 145 -3.86 5.05 17.95
C ARG A 145 -5.02 5.91 17.43
N PHE A 146 -6.21 5.34 17.30
CA PHE A 146 -7.37 6.04 16.73
C PHE A 146 -7.93 7.04 17.74
N GLU A 147 -8.02 6.62 19.00
CA GLU A 147 -8.35 7.47 20.13
C GLU A 147 -7.37 8.65 20.24
N TYR A 148 -6.07 8.38 20.12
CA TYR A 148 -5.07 9.44 20.08
C TYR A 148 -5.26 10.38 18.88
N ALA A 149 -5.44 9.83 17.68
CA ALA A 149 -5.59 10.61 16.45
C ALA A 149 -6.81 11.54 16.45
N GLU A 150 -7.90 11.12 17.10
CA GLU A 150 -9.16 11.85 17.18
C GLU A 150 -9.18 12.87 18.33
N ASN A 151 -8.73 12.46 19.52
CA ASN A 151 -8.92 13.26 20.74
C ASN A 151 -7.72 14.13 21.12
N HIS A 152 -6.51 13.79 20.65
CA HIS A 152 -5.29 14.39 21.18
C HIS A 152 -4.31 14.87 20.09
N ALA A 153 -4.29 14.22 18.93
CA ALA A 153 -3.25 14.45 17.94
C ALA A 153 -3.29 15.86 17.35
N GLY A 154 -2.12 16.50 17.34
CA GLY A 154 -1.95 17.81 16.70
C GLY A 154 -2.08 17.76 15.17
N ILE A 155 -2.25 18.94 14.57
CA ILE A 155 -2.43 19.13 13.12
C ILE A 155 -1.32 18.46 12.29
N LEU A 156 -0.07 18.50 12.76
CA LEU A 156 1.06 17.88 12.06
C LEU A 156 0.95 16.36 11.99
N HIS A 157 0.47 15.72 13.07
CA HIS A 157 0.22 14.29 13.10
C HIS A 157 -0.87 13.91 12.08
N GLN A 158 -1.99 14.61 12.10
CA GLN A 158 -3.08 14.40 11.15
C GLN A 158 -2.62 14.61 9.71
N PHE A 159 -1.78 15.62 9.47
CA PHE A 159 -1.18 15.88 8.17
C PHE A 159 -0.27 14.73 7.72
N LEU A 160 0.61 14.22 8.59
CA LEU A 160 1.50 13.10 8.28
C LEU A 160 0.72 11.85 7.85
N PHE A 161 -0.32 11.46 8.59
CA PHE A 161 -1.06 10.23 8.27
C PHE A 161 -2.04 10.39 7.11
N SER A 162 -2.53 11.61 6.85
CA SER A 162 -3.41 11.87 5.71
C SER A 162 -2.63 12.02 4.39
N HIS A 163 -1.53 12.80 4.41
CA HIS A 163 -0.81 13.26 3.21
C HIS A 163 0.65 12.83 3.15
N GLY A 164 1.22 12.29 4.23
CA GLY A 164 2.64 11.97 4.33
C GLY A 164 3.13 10.96 3.29
N ARG A 165 2.25 10.11 2.75
CA ARG A 165 2.59 9.18 1.64
C ARG A 165 3.26 9.88 0.46
N ALA A 166 2.79 11.06 0.09
CA ALA A 166 3.38 11.85 -1.00
C ALA A 166 4.75 12.42 -0.62
N GLY A 167 4.90 12.95 0.60
CA GLY A 167 6.18 13.42 1.12
C GLY A 167 7.21 12.30 1.20
N ILE A 168 6.82 11.13 1.71
CA ILE A 168 7.67 9.94 1.83
C ILE A 168 8.08 9.40 0.45
N PHE A 169 7.19 9.43 -0.54
CA PHE A 169 7.55 9.15 -1.92
C PHE A 169 8.66 10.11 -2.41
N TRP A 170 8.51 11.41 -2.17
CA TRP A 170 9.51 12.40 -2.56
C TRP A 170 10.85 12.24 -1.81
N MET A 171 10.82 11.84 -0.54
CA MET A 171 12.04 11.44 0.19
C MET A 171 12.74 10.26 -0.49
N GLY A 172 11.99 9.24 -0.91
CA GLY A 172 12.53 8.11 -1.70
C GLY A 172 13.07 8.54 -3.07
N ALA A 173 12.40 9.49 -3.71
CA ALA A 173 12.80 10.05 -4.99
C ALA A 173 14.14 10.81 -4.86
N PHE A 174 14.31 11.62 -3.82
CA PHE A 174 15.56 12.33 -3.56
C PHE A 174 16.68 11.40 -3.07
N PHE A 175 16.34 10.35 -2.32
CA PHE A 175 17.29 9.28 -1.96
C PHE A 175 17.90 8.64 -3.21
N ILE A 176 17.08 8.27 -4.20
CA ILE A 176 17.55 7.56 -5.41
C ILE A 176 18.08 8.49 -6.51
N ARG A 177 17.73 9.78 -6.48
CA ARG A 177 18.12 10.76 -7.53
C ARG A 177 19.62 10.75 -7.84
N PRO A 178 20.55 10.83 -6.87
CA PRO A 178 21.99 10.77 -7.17
C PRO A 178 22.40 9.48 -7.88
N VAL A 179 21.71 8.36 -7.62
CA VAL A 179 22.00 7.06 -8.24
C VAL A 179 21.69 7.07 -9.74
N LEU A 180 20.66 7.81 -10.14
CA LEU A 180 20.34 8.06 -11.56
C LEU A 180 21.42 8.93 -12.24
N GLU A 181 22.19 9.70 -11.46
CA GLU A 181 23.38 10.45 -11.89
C GLU A 181 24.69 9.64 -11.75
N ASN A 182 24.61 8.32 -11.52
CA ASN A 182 25.73 7.42 -11.23
C ASN A 182 26.54 7.74 -9.96
N LYS A 183 25.91 8.32 -8.94
CA LYS A 183 26.51 8.61 -7.62
C LYS A 183 25.92 7.70 -6.53
N MET A 184 26.45 7.81 -5.31
CA MET A 184 25.87 7.17 -4.12
C MET A 184 24.53 7.83 -3.77
N PRO A 185 23.53 7.06 -3.29
CA PRO A 185 22.27 7.63 -2.84
C PRO A 185 22.46 8.56 -1.64
N ASP A 186 21.53 9.49 -1.47
CA ASP A 186 21.57 10.48 -0.40
C ASP A 186 20.97 9.92 0.89
N GLY A 187 21.83 9.38 1.77
CA GLY A 187 21.43 8.73 3.02
C GLY A 187 20.66 9.62 4.00
N ARG A 188 20.68 10.96 3.82
CA ARG A 188 19.92 11.90 4.67
C ARG A 188 18.42 11.61 4.67
N PHE A 189 17.86 11.23 3.52
CA PHE A 189 16.44 10.90 3.40
C PHE A 189 16.08 9.54 4.02
N LEU A 190 17.01 8.58 4.00
CA LEU A 190 16.84 7.30 4.68
C LEU A 190 16.82 7.49 6.21
N PHE A 191 17.69 8.37 6.72
CA PHE A 191 17.71 8.73 8.14
C PHE A 191 16.41 9.42 8.58
N LEU A 192 15.93 10.41 7.80
CA LEU A 192 14.64 11.06 8.06
C LEU A 192 13.47 10.07 8.03
N LEU A 193 13.47 9.11 7.10
CA LEU A 193 12.47 8.03 7.10
C LEU A 193 12.53 7.26 8.43
N GLY A 194 13.73 6.88 8.89
CA GLY A 194 13.93 6.21 10.17
C GLY A 194 13.33 6.99 11.34
N ILE A 195 13.51 8.31 11.38
CA ILE A 195 12.92 9.16 12.42
C ILE A 195 11.38 9.19 12.32
N ILE A 196 10.81 9.26 11.11
CA ILE A 196 9.35 9.24 10.92
C ILE A 196 8.76 7.88 11.34
N LEU A 197 9.44 6.78 11.03
CA LEU A 197 9.03 5.45 11.48
C LEU A 197 9.12 5.32 13.01
N PHE A 198 10.16 5.89 13.62
CA PHE A 198 10.27 5.94 15.08
C PHE A 198 9.17 6.79 15.72
N TYR A 199 8.82 7.93 15.13
CA TYR A 199 7.66 8.72 15.55
C TYR A 199 6.36 7.90 15.45
N ALA A 200 6.14 7.21 14.32
CA ALA A 200 4.97 6.37 14.12
C ALA A 200 4.86 5.24 15.15
N PHE A 201 6.00 4.65 15.54
CA PHE A 201 6.08 3.67 16.62
C PHE A 201 5.63 4.25 17.97
N ILE A 202 6.17 5.41 18.36
CA ILE A 202 5.87 6.08 19.63
C ILE A 202 4.37 6.42 19.73
N VAL A 203 3.74 6.83 18.63
CA VAL A 203 2.32 7.17 18.59
C VAL A 203 1.40 5.96 18.33
N GLY A 204 1.91 4.74 18.52
CA GLY A 204 1.10 3.53 18.56
C GLY A 204 0.69 2.97 17.18
N HIS A 205 1.32 3.40 16.09
CA HIS A 205 1.13 2.72 14.80
C HIS A 205 1.80 1.35 14.85
N ARG A 206 1.15 0.35 14.26
CA ARG A 206 1.53 -1.08 14.37
C ARG A 206 2.27 -1.57 13.13
N PHE A 207 1.54 -2.10 12.15
CA PHE A 207 2.10 -2.61 10.90
C PHE A 207 1.76 -1.70 9.71
N SER A 208 0.49 -1.27 9.61
CA SER A 208 -0.02 -0.56 8.43
C SER A 208 0.69 0.77 8.16
N GLY A 209 1.07 1.53 9.20
CA GLY A 209 1.77 2.82 9.06
C GLY A 209 3.17 2.65 8.49
N PHE A 210 3.98 1.75 9.09
CA PHE A 210 5.32 1.45 8.60
C PHE A 210 5.28 0.89 7.18
N PHE A 211 4.37 -0.07 6.96
CA PHE A 211 4.21 -0.71 5.66
C PHE A 211 3.89 0.30 4.56
N GLN A 212 2.99 1.26 4.81
CA GLN A 212 2.67 2.32 3.86
C GLN A 212 3.87 3.25 3.61
N PHE A 213 4.52 3.77 4.65
CA PHE A 213 5.65 4.70 4.45
C PHE A 213 6.81 4.03 3.72
N ILE A 214 7.19 2.82 4.09
CA ILE A 214 8.26 2.07 3.42
C ILE A 214 7.90 1.81 1.96
N SER A 215 6.66 1.42 1.70
CA SER A 215 6.17 1.16 0.34
C SER A 215 6.28 2.39 -0.57
N PHE A 216 5.82 3.55 -0.10
CA PHE A 216 5.89 4.78 -0.88
C PHE A 216 7.34 5.27 -1.05
N PHE A 217 8.20 5.07 -0.05
CA PHE A 217 9.64 5.40 -0.14
C PHE A 217 10.38 4.51 -1.16
N ILE A 218 10.05 3.23 -1.22
CA ILE A 218 10.72 2.25 -2.09
C ILE A 218 10.24 2.34 -3.55
N LEU A 219 9.01 2.81 -3.80
CA LEU A 219 8.45 2.95 -5.15
C LEU A 219 9.41 3.62 -6.18
N PRO A 220 9.99 4.81 -5.92
CA PRO A 220 10.95 5.43 -6.84
C PRO A 220 12.27 4.66 -6.95
N SER A 221 12.62 3.83 -5.96
CA SER A 221 13.79 2.95 -5.99
C SER A 221 13.67 1.83 -7.04
N SER A 222 12.49 1.63 -7.64
CA SER A 222 12.34 0.75 -8.81
C SER A 222 13.28 1.12 -9.97
N LEU A 223 13.63 2.41 -10.11
CA LEU A 223 14.58 2.89 -11.12
C LEU A 223 16.04 2.48 -10.84
N PHE A 224 16.36 2.05 -9.61
CA PHE A 224 17.68 1.53 -9.24
C PHE A 224 18.14 0.40 -10.16
N PHE A 225 17.21 -0.44 -10.62
CA PHE A 225 17.55 -1.60 -11.45
C PHE A 225 17.87 -1.25 -12.90
N LEU A 226 17.68 0.01 -13.30
CA LEU A 226 17.97 0.52 -14.64
C LEU A 226 19.40 1.09 -14.77
N ILE A 227 20.14 1.21 -13.66
CA ILE A 227 21.50 1.78 -13.64
C ILE A 227 22.58 0.80 -14.11
N ASN A 228 23.82 1.28 -14.21
CA ASN A 228 24.98 0.45 -14.53
C ASN A 228 25.14 -0.70 -13.51
N LYS A 229 25.35 -1.93 -14.00
CA LYS A 229 25.53 -3.14 -13.19
C LYS A 229 26.67 -3.01 -12.17
N GLU A 230 27.78 -2.34 -12.52
CA GLU A 230 28.93 -2.21 -11.62
C GLU A 230 28.65 -1.26 -10.45
N LEU A 231 28.09 -0.08 -10.73
CA LEU A 231 27.64 0.83 -9.67
C LEU A 231 26.59 0.16 -8.77
N ARG A 232 25.67 -0.60 -9.36
CA ARG A 232 24.66 -1.35 -8.61
C ARG A 232 25.28 -2.33 -7.62
N LYS A 233 26.29 -3.11 -8.05
CA LYS A 233 27.02 -4.02 -7.16
C LYS A 233 27.69 -3.27 -6.00
N ILE A 234 28.34 -2.14 -6.30
CA ILE A 234 29.00 -1.31 -5.28
C ILE A 234 27.99 -0.79 -4.27
N ILE A 235 26.87 -0.22 -4.73
CA ILE A 235 25.82 0.31 -3.87
C ILE A 235 25.23 -0.80 -3.01
N ILE A 236 24.89 -1.96 -3.59
CA ILE A 236 24.41 -3.12 -2.82
C ILE A 236 25.44 -3.48 -1.75
N LYS A 237 26.72 -3.66 -2.10
CA LYS A 237 27.74 -4.04 -1.13
C LYS A 237 27.89 -3.03 0.01
N LYS A 238 27.80 -1.73 -0.26
CA LYS A 238 28.00 -0.68 0.76
C LYS A 238 26.75 -0.37 1.58
N ILE A 239 25.57 -0.39 0.99
CA ILE A 239 24.34 0.15 1.61
C ILE A 239 23.44 -0.96 2.13
N PHE A 240 23.48 -2.15 1.50
CA PHE A 240 22.67 -3.28 1.93
C PHE A 240 22.88 -3.67 3.40
N PRO A 241 24.10 -3.65 3.98
CA PRO A 241 24.26 -3.93 5.41
C PRO A 241 23.45 -2.97 6.29
N TYR A 242 23.49 -1.66 6.00
CA TYR A 242 22.76 -0.65 6.76
C TYR A 242 21.24 -0.77 6.58
N ILE A 243 20.78 -1.03 5.35
CA ILE A 243 19.35 -1.29 5.09
C ILE A 243 18.91 -2.56 5.82
N SER A 244 19.71 -3.63 5.82
CA SER A 244 19.39 -4.88 6.51
C SER A 244 19.32 -4.69 8.02
N ILE A 245 20.23 -3.92 8.61
CA ILE A 245 20.16 -3.56 10.04
C ILE A 245 18.91 -2.74 10.33
N LEU A 246 18.61 -1.71 9.51
CA LEU A 246 17.40 -0.91 9.67
C LEU A 246 16.13 -1.76 9.57
N LEU A 247 16.07 -2.67 8.59
CA LEU A 247 14.95 -3.60 8.42
C LEU A 247 14.84 -4.58 9.60
N LEU A 248 15.95 -5.05 10.15
CA LEU A 248 15.95 -5.90 11.33
C LEU A 248 15.43 -5.16 12.57
N VAL A 249 15.94 -3.95 12.83
CA VAL A 249 15.46 -3.10 13.93
C VAL A 249 13.96 -2.84 13.77
N LEU A 250 13.54 -2.44 12.57
CA LEU A 250 12.14 -2.23 12.26
C LEU A 250 11.29 -3.49 12.49
N LEU A 251 11.75 -4.65 12.04
CA LEU A 251 11.05 -5.92 12.24
C LEU A 251 10.87 -6.21 13.73
N LEU A 252 11.92 -6.04 14.54
CA LEU A 252 11.85 -6.20 15.99
C LEU A 252 10.88 -5.19 16.63
N THR A 253 10.91 -3.94 16.19
CA THR A 253 9.99 -2.88 16.63
C THR A 253 8.54 -3.22 16.30
N VAL A 254 8.26 -3.70 15.09
CA VAL A 254 6.91 -4.12 14.66
C VAL A 254 6.44 -5.34 15.45
N ILE A 255 7.30 -6.35 15.64
CA ILE A 255 6.99 -7.54 16.45
C ILE A 255 6.64 -7.11 17.88
N TYR A 256 7.46 -6.25 18.49
CA TYR A 256 7.19 -5.72 19.83
C TYR A 256 5.87 -4.93 19.88
N ALA A 257 5.62 -4.04 18.91
CA ALA A 257 4.38 -3.26 18.85
C ALA A 257 3.13 -4.15 18.76
N ILE A 258 3.20 -5.22 17.96
CA ILE A 258 2.14 -6.20 17.81
C ILE A 258 1.94 -6.96 19.12
N LEU A 259 3.00 -7.52 19.69
CA LEU A 259 2.92 -8.29 20.94
C LEU A 259 2.39 -7.43 22.10
N ASN A 260 2.90 -6.21 22.27
CA ASN A 260 2.42 -5.28 23.29
C ASN A 260 0.93 -4.96 23.11
N SER A 261 0.48 -4.75 21.87
CA SER A 261 -0.94 -4.49 21.59
C SER A 261 -1.84 -5.68 21.95
N TYR A 262 -1.43 -6.90 21.62
CA TYR A 262 -2.25 -8.10 21.82
C TYR A 262 -2.17 -8.68 23.23
N LEU A 263 -1.04 -8.49 23.93
CA LEU A 263 -0.82 -9.05 25.26
C LEU A 263 -1.10 -8.06 26.40
N ASN A 264 -0.94 -6.75 26.17
CA ASN A 264 -1.07 -5.74 27.23
C ASN A 264 -2.26 -4.78 27.04
N VAL A 265 -2.64 -4.48 25.79
CA VAL A 265 -3.71 -3.49 25.51
C VAL A 265 -5.08 -4.14 25.31
N ARG A 266 -5.15 -5.31 24.67
CA ARG A 266 -6.42 -5.93 24.24
C ARG A 266 -6.93 -7.07 25.13
N VAL A 267 -6.12 -7.55 26.07
CA VAL A 267 -6.45 -8.72 26.91
C VAL A 267 -7.60 -8.44 27.89
N SER A 268 -7.84 -7.18 28.26
CA SER A 268 -8.93 -6.85 29.20
C SER A 268 -10.34 -7.04 28.63
N ASN A 269 -10.50 -7.12 27.30
CA ASN A 269 -11.81 -7.12 26.63
C ASN A 269 -12.01 -8.28 25.62
N ALA A 270 -11.09 -9.25 25.55
CA ALA A 270 -11.12 -10.28 24.50
C ALA A 270 -11.68 -11.62 25.00
N GLU A 271 -12.55 -12.25 24.19
CA GLU A 271 -13.06 -13.62 24.40
C GLU A 271 -12.00 -14.69 24.10
N LEU A 272 -10.98 -14.35 23.30
CA LEU A 272 -9.85 -15.21 22.92
C LEU A 272 -8.60 -14.87 23.73
N THR A 273 -7.71 -15.85 23.93
CA THR A 273 -6.38 -15.56 24.47
C THR A 273 -5.60 -14.66 23.50
N GLY A 274 -4.69 -13.81 24.02
CA GLY A 274 -3.96 -12.85 23.18
C GLY A 274 -3.17 -13.49 22.01
N LEU A 275 -2.76 -14.76 22.15
CA LEU A 275 -2.10 -15.53 21.09
C LEU A 275 -3.07 -16.07 20.03
N GLU A 276 -4.28 -16.49 20.42
CA GLU A 276 -5.32 -16.93 19.49
C GLU A 276 -5.81 -15.76 18.65
N ALA A 277 -6.11 -14.62 19.28
CA ALA A 277 -6.50 -13.40 18.57
C ALA A 277 -5.39 -12.91 17.60
N LEU A 278 -4.12 -13.07 17.98
CA LEU A 278 -3.00 -12.77 17.09
C LEU A 278 -2.93 -13.72 15.90
N THR A 279 -3.08 -15.02 16.14
CA THR A 279 -3.06 -16.05 15.09
C THR A 279 -4.20 -15.82 14.10
N GLU A 280 -5.40 -15.54 14.62
CA GLU A 280 -6.56 -15.22 13.82
C GLU A 280 -6.31 -13.97 12.96
N ARG A 281 -5.81 -12.88 13.58
CA ARG A 281 -5.53 -11.63 12.86
C ARG A 281 -4.48 -11.80 11.76
N LEU A 282 -3.46 -12.64 12.00
CA LEU A 282 -2.33 -12.81 11.08
C LEU A 282 -2.66 -13.79 9.96
N PHE A 283 -3.29 -14.93 10.26
CA PHE A 283 -3.40 -16.03 9.30
C PHE A 283 -4.82 -16.30 8.81
N VAL A 284 -5.85 -15.89 9.55
CA VAL A 284 -7.25 -16.24 9.26
C VAL A 284 -7.98 -15.06 8.65
N GLN A 285 -8.06 -13.95 9.38
CA GLN A 285 -8.79 -12.75 8.95
C GLN A 285 -8.39 -12.20 7.57
N PRO A 286 -7.12 -12.26 7.10
CA PRO A 286 -6.79 -11.73 5.78
C PRO A 286 -7.53 -12.43 4.64
N VAL A 287 -8.00 -13.66 4.83
CA VAL A 287 -8.68 -14.43 3.79
C VAL A 287 -10.09 -14.87 4.17
N HIS A 288 -10.48 -14.75 5.44
CA HIS A 288 -11.81 -15.12 5.93
C HIS A 288 -12.95 -14.60 5.04
N LEU A 289 -12.97 -13.28 4.76
CA LEU A 289 -14.01 -12.68 3.93
C LEU A 289 -14.07 -13.24 2.50
N TRP A 290 -12.94 -13.71 1.94
CA TRP A 290 -12.93 -14.34 0.63
C TRP A 290 -13.70 -15.64 0.61
N TRP A 291 -13.50 -16.49 1.60
CA TRP A 291 -14.22 -17.75 1.70
C TRP A 291 -15.71 -17.52 1.88
N ALA A 292 -16.09 -16.64 2.81
CA ALA A 292 -17.47 -16.24 3.02
C ALA A 292 -18.15 -15.72 1.74
N THR A 293 -17.45 -14.85 1.00
CA THR A 293 -17.93 -14.31 -0.27
C THR A 293 -18.10 -15.41 -1.31
N TRP A 294 -17.12 -16.30 -1.42
CA TRP A 294 -17.12 -17.37 -2.41
C TRP A 294 -18.26 -18.37 -2.16
N ASP A 295 -18.51 -18.71 -0.90
CA ASP A 295 -19.59 -19.63 -0.51
C ASP A 295 -20.95 -19.02 -0.83
N ARG A 296 -21.19 -17.75 -0.47
CA ARG A 296 -22.44 -17.02 -0.84
C ARG A 296 -22.71 -16.99 -2.35
N LEU A 297 -21.66 -16.83 -3.15
CA LEU A 297 -21.78 -16.79 -4.61
C LEU A 297 -22.08 -18.16 -5.21
N LEU A 298 -21.60 -19.25 -4.60
CA LEU A 298 -21.90 -20.61 -5.03
C LEU A 298 -23.29 -21.06 -4.60
N ASP A 299 -23.77 -20.60 -3.45
CA ASP A 299 -25.11 -20.89 -2.92
C ASP A 299 -26.21 -20.03 -3.58
N ASP A 300 -25.87 -19.24 -4.60
CA ASP A 300 -26.76 -18.36 -5.36
C ASP A 300 -27.52 -17.32 -4.51
N VAL A 301 -26.91 -16.90 -3.39
CA VAL A 301 -27.43 -15.83 -2.50
C VAL A 301 -26.86 -14.46 -2.90
N TRP A 302 -26.41 -14.32 -4.14
CA TRP A 302 -25.75 -13.12 -4.64
C TRP A 302 -26.73 -11.95 -4.83
N GLN A 303 -26.48 -10.83 -4.13
CA GLN A 303 -27.35 -9.64 -4.17
C GLN A 303 -26.58 -8.38 -4.62
N PRO A 304 -26.25 -8.23 -5.91
CA PRO A 304 -25.42 -7.13 -6.40
C PRO A 304 -26.07 -5.75 -6.21
N ALA A 305 -27.40 -5.67 -6.32
CA ALA A 305 -28.13 -4.42 -6.11
C ALA A 305 -28.00 -3.92 -4.67
N PHE A 306 -28.03 -4.83 -3.69
CA PHE A 306 -27.82 -4.50 -2.29
C PHE A 306 -26.37 -4.08 -2.05
N ALA A 307 -25.38 -4.81 -2.60
CA ALA A 307 -23.97 -4.44 -2.52
C ALA A 307 -23.71 -3.02 -3.04
N ILE A 308 -24.21 -2.70 -4.24
CA ILE A 308 -24.05 -1.36 -4.83
C ILE A 308 -24.73 -0.29 -3.97
N THR A 309 -25.97 -0.51 -3.56
CA THR A 309 -26.71 0.47 -2.75
C THR A 309 -26.00 0.74 -1.42
N PHE A 310 -25.53 -0.32 -0.77
CA PHE A 310 -24.80 -0.21 0.49
C PHE A 310 -23.50 0.58 0.33
N ILE A 311 -22.66 0.19 -0.63
CA ILE A 311 -21.32 0.77 -0.81
C ILE A 311 -21.38 2.27 -1.14
N PHE A 312 -22.35 2.67 -1.96
CA PHE A 312 -22.40 4.04 -2.47
C PHE A 312 -23.39 4.96 -1.75
N SER A 313 -24.35 4.42 -0.99
CA SER A 313 -25.44 5.22 -0.41
C SER A 313 -25.70 4.99 1.08
N THR A 314 -25.56 3.76 1.59
CA THR A 314 -26.03 3.41 2.94
C THR A 314 -24.97 2.73 3.81
N ALA A 315 -23.70 3.15 3.68
CA ALA A 315 -22.63 2.67 4.55
C ALA A 315 -22.93 3.01 6.02
N LEU A 316 -22.65 2.08 6.94
CA LEU A 316 -22.92 2.25 8.38
C LEU A 316 -22.20 3.48 8.95
N VAL A 317 -20.91 3.62 8.62
CA VAL A 317 -20.08 4.75 9.06
C VAL A 317 -19.56 5.49 7.84
N GLY A 318 -20.05 6.72 7.65
CA GLY A 318 -19.61 7.62 6.59
C GLY A 318 -18.13 7.96 6.67
N GLY A 319 -17.49 8.15 5.51
CA GLY A 319 -16.07 8.51 5.41
C GLY A 319 -15.07 7.37 5.66
N ARG A 320 -15.55 6.17 5.99
CA ARG A 320 -14.76 4.94 6.07
C ARG A 320 -14.93 4.08 4.83
N ASN A 321 -14.11 3.04 4.71
CA ASN A 321 -14.18 2.10 3.60
C ASN A 321 -15.54 1.37 3.61
N ALA A 322 -16.42 1.68 2.66
CA ALA A 322 -17.78 1.11 2.61
C ALA A 322 -17.77 -0.34 2.09
N GLY A 323 -16.80 -0.71 1.25
CA GLY A 323 -16.65 -2.07 0.74
C GLY A 323 -16.40 -3.09 1.84
N ILE A 324 -15.48 -2.80 2.77
CA ILE A 324 -15.23 -3.71 3.90
C ILE A 324 -16.40 -3.75 4.89
N GLN A 325 -17.11 -2.62 5.08
CA GLN A 325 -18.30 -2.57 5.94
C GLN A 325 -19.41 -3.46 5.39
N TYR A 326 -19.65 -3.44 4.08
CA TYR A 326 -20.60 -4.33 3.43
C TYR A 326 -20.26 -5.80 3.69
N LEU A 327 -18.98 -6.17 3.48
CA LEU A 327 -18.52 -7.55 3.71
C LEU A 327 -18.66 -7.98 5.17
N MET A 328 -18.39 -7.07 6.12
CA MET A 328 -18.62 -7.32 7.54
C MET A 328 -20.10 -7.51 7.85
N VAL A 329 -20.99 -6.71 7.27
CA VAL A 329 -22.45 -6.87 7.46
C VAL A 329 -22.95 -8.21 6.93
N GLN A 330 -22.46 -8.63 5.75
CA GLN A 330 -22.83 -9.92 5.18
C GLN A 330 -22.33 -11.10 6.02
N GLU A 331 -21.21 -10.95 6.70
CA GLU A 331 -20.60 -12.03 7.49
C GLU A 331 -21.08 -12.08 8.93
N LEU A 332 -21.17 -10.92 9.59
CA LEU A 332 -21.40 -10.81 11.03
C LEU A 332 -22.83 -10.35 11.37
N GLY A 333 -23.58 -9.87 10.38
CA GLY A 333 -24.82 -9.11 10.61
C GLY A 333 -24.55 -7.63 10.92
N ILE A 334 -25.61 -6.82 10.84
CA ILE A 334 -25.54 -5.36 11.00
C ILE A 334 -25.07 -4.97 12.40
N ASP A 335 -25.71 -5.51 13.44
CA ASP A 335 -25.47 -5.10 14.83
C ASP A 335 -24.01 -5.32 15.26
N ARG A 336 -23.45 -6.49 14.94
CA ARG A 336 -22.06 -6.82 15.28
C ARG A 336 -21.06 -6.05 14.43
N ALA A 337 -21.35 -5.84 13.14
CA ALA A 337 -20.51 -5.04 12.28
C ALA A 337 -20.44 -3.58 12.78
N GLU A 338 -21.57 -3.00 13.17
CA GLU A 338 -21.64 -1.65 13.73
C GLU A 338 -20.86 -1.54 15.05
N GLU A 339 -21.04 -2.50 15.97
CA GLU A 339 -20.31 -2.54 17.24
C GLU A 339 -18.78 -2.53 17.03
N LEU A 340 -18.27 -3.40 16.16
CA LEU A 340 -16.84 -3.47 15.88
C LEU A 340 -16.31 -2.19 15.22
N LEU A 341 -17.09 -1.59 14.31
CA LEU A 341 -16.72 -0.34 13.64
C LEU A 341 -16.68 0.82 14.64
N LEU A 342 -17.63 0.92 15.57
CA LEU A 342 -17.63 1.92 16.63
C LEU A 342 -16.41 1.76 17.55
N GLN A 343 -15.97 0.52 17.80
CA GLN A 343 -14.73 0.22 18.52
C GLN A 343 -13.45 0.45 17.69
N GLY A 344 -13.55 1.00 16.48
CA GLY A 344 -12.40 1.24 15.59
C GLY A 344 -11.76 -0.03 15.02
N THR A 345 -12.46 -1.18 15.13
CA THR A 345 -12.01 -2.47 14.62
C THR A 345 -12.69 -2.77 13.29
N GLN A 346 -11.92 -3.33 12.36
CA GLN A 346 -12.43 -3.80 11.07
C GLN A 346 -11.75 -5.12 10.73
N LEU A 347 -12.47 -6.00 10.03
CA LEU A 347 -11.89 -7.19 9.43
C LEU A 347 -10.85 -6.82 8.36
N GLN A 348 -9.95 -7.76 8.07
CA GLN A 348 -8.99 -7.60 6.98
C GLN A 348 -9.52 -8.22 5.69
N GLY A 349 -9.10 -7.70 4.54
CA GLY A 349 -9.54 -8.17 3.23
C GLY A 349 -10.18 -7.07 2.41
N GLY A 350 -11.08 -7.44 1.50
CA GLY A 350 -11.90 -6.54 0.69
C GLY A 350 -11.62 -6.63 -0.81
N TYR A 351 -10.42 -7.03 -1.21
CA TYR A 351 -10.11 -7.47 -2.57
C TYR A 351 -9.75 -8.95 -2.58
N PRO A 352 -10.18 -9.79 -3.53
CA PRO A 352 -11.07 -9.45 -4.62
C PRO A 352 -12.56 -9.53 -4.21
N GLU A 353 -12.86 -9.79 -2.93
CA GLU A 353 -14.22 -10.06 -2.40
C GLU A 353 -15.26 -9.07 -2.93
N ILE A 354 -15.01 -7.77 -2.77
CA ILE A 354 -15.99 -6.75 -3.14
C ILE A 354 -16.29 -6.75 -4.64
N LEU A 355 -15.31 -7.09 -5.47
CA LEU A 355 -15.49 -7.13 -6.92
C LEU A 355 -16.39 -8.31 -7.31
N PHE A 356 -16.27 -9.43 -6.61
CA PHE A 356 -17.14 -10.57 -6.82
C PHE A 356 -18.55 -10.35 -6.25
N GLU A 357 -18.69 -9.66 -5.12
CA GLU A 357 -20.00 -9.25 -4.59
C GLU A 357 -20.73 -8.27 -5.50
N VAL A 358 -20.02 -7.38 -6.20
CA VAL A 358 -20.64 -6.41 -7.12
C VAL A 358 -20.90 -7.02 -8.50
N PHE A 359 -19.98 -7.82 -9.03
CA PHE A 359 -20.02 -8.27 -10.43
C PHE A 359 -20.36 -9.76 -10.60
N GLY A 360 -20.41 -10.54 -9.52
CA GLY A 360 -20.64 -11.98 -9.54
C GLY A 360 -19.41 -12.77 -9.97
N ILE A 361 -19.55 -14.10 -10.08
CA ILE A 361 -18.42 -15.03 -10.31
C ILE A 361 -17.67 -14.72 -11.62
N TYR A 362 -18.38 -14.60 -12.74
CA TYR A 362 -17.75 -14.48 -14.05
C TYR A 362 -17.17 -13.08 -14.29
N TYR A 363 -17.98 -12.03 -14.06
CA TYR A 363 -17.53 -10.65 -14.27
C TYR A 363 -16.60 -10.17 -13.16
N GLY A 364 -16.59 -10.81 -11.98
CA GLY A 364 -15.61 -10.57 -10.91
C GLY A 364 -14.17 -10.77 -11.38
N PHE A 365 -13.88 -11.83 -12.14
CA PHE A 365 -12.54 -12.04 -12.73
C PHE A 365 -12.16 -10.96 -13.74
N ILE A 366 -13.14 -10.48 -14.52
CA ILE A 366 -12.94 -9.38 -15.47
C ILE A 366 -12.63 -8.09 -14.71
N ALA A 367 -13.38 -7.80 -13.65
CA ALA A 367 -13.15 -6.64 -12.78
C ALA A 367 -11.78 -6.69 -12.08
N VAL A 368 -11.35 -7.88 -11.62
CA VAL A 368 -10.02 -8.14 -11.08
C VAL A 368 -8.94 -7.77 -12.12
N PHE A 369 -9.08 -8.23 -13.35
CA PHE A 369 -8.13 -7.92 -14.42
C PHE A 369 -8.06 -6.42 -14.74
N PHE A 370 -9.20 -5.75 -14.88
CA PHE A 370 -9.23 -4.30 -15.16
C PHE A 370 -8.63 -3.48 -14.01
N THR A 371 -8.97 -3.82 -12.77
CA THR A 371 -8.39 -3.18 -11.58
C THR A 371 -6.87 -3.35 -11.56
N ALA A 372 -6.39 -4.56 -11.87
CA ALA A 372 -4.96 -4.84 -11.96
C ALA A 372 -4.27 -3.99 -13.04
N LEU A 373 -4.87 -3.84 -14.22
CA LEU A 373 -4.36 -2.99 -15.29
C LEU A 373 -4.26 -1.52 -14.85
N LEU A 374 -5.29 -0.99 -14.19
CA LEU A 374 -5.30 0.39 -13.71
C LEU A 374 -4.18 0.65 -12.68
N VAL A 375 -3.99 -0.26 -11.71
CA VAL A 375 -2.91 -0.16 -10.71
C VAL A 375 -1.54 -0.24 -11.37
N ALA A 376 -1.31 -1.19 -12.28
CA ALA A 376 -0.02 -1.30 -12.94
C ALA A 376 0.27 -0.13 -13.88
N TYR A 377 -0.75 0.38 -14.59
CA TYR A 377 -0.56 1.50 -15.50
C TYR A 377 -0.24 2.78 -14.73
N SER A 378 -0.97 3.07 -13.66
CA SER A 378 -0.69 4.22 -12.79
C SER A 378 0.68 4.12 -12.11
N ALA A 379 1.06 2.94 -11.58
CA ALA A 379 2.42 2.72 -11.06
C ALA A 379 3.49 2.95 -12.13
N LYS A 380 3.30 2.40 -13.34
CA LYS A 380 4.21 2.59 -14.47
C LYS A 380 4.30 4.07 -14.87
N LEU A 381 3.19 4.80 -14.89
CA LEU A 381 3.18 6.24 -15.17
C LEU A 381 4.01 7.02 -14.15
N ILE A 382 3.91 6.72 -12.85
CA ILE A 382 4.74 7.34 -11.82
C ILE A 382 6.22 7.11 -12.12
N VAL A 383 6.61 5.86 -12.36
CA VAL A 383 8.00 5.49 -12.65
C VAL A 383 8.52 6.20 -13.89
N LEU A 384 7.74 6.25 -14.97
CA LEU A 384 8.13 6.88 -16.24
C LEU A 384 8.18 8.42 -16.13
N ASN A 385 7.18 9.05 -15.52
CA ASN A 385 7.15 10.50 -15.33
C ASN A 385 8.30 10.94 -14.44
N PHE A 386 8.56 10.20 -13.35
CA PHE A 386 9.68 10.48 -12.46
C PHE A 386 11.00 10.35 -13.19
N ALA A 387 11.21 9.24 -13.91
CA ALA A 387 12.40 9.04 -14.74
C ALA A 387 12.61 10.13 -15.81
N ALA A 388 11.52 10.72 -16.31
CA ALA A 388 11.53 11.82 -17.27
C ALA A 388 11.73 13.21 -16.63
N GLY A 389 11.80 13.31 -15.30
CA GLY A 389 11.95 14.57 -14.58
C GLY A 389 10.67 15.40 -14.45
N LYS A 390 9.51 14.81 -14.73
CA LYS A 390 8.19 15.48 -14.71
C LYS A 390 7.61 15.50 -13.30
N VAL A 391 7.98 16.50 -12.50
CA VAL A 391 7.61 16.61 -11.08
C VAL A 391 6.11 16.72 -10.87
N ILE A 392 5.42 17.52 -11.68
CA ILE A 392 3.99 17.81 -11.50
C ILE A 392 3.18 16.56 -11.88
N ALA A 393 3.43 15.98 -13.06
CA ALA A 393 2.76 14.77 -13.51
C ALA A 393 3.07 13.56 -12.60
N THR A 394 4.27 13.47 -12.04
CA THR A 394 4.60 12.42 -11.06
C THR A 394 3.77 12.57 -9.79
N THR A 395 3.66 13.78 -9.24
CA THR A 395 2.87 14.04 -8.03
C THR A 395 1.38 13.77 -8.26
N ALA A 396 0.82 14.25 -9.38
CA ALA A 396 -0.57 13.99 -9.72
C ALA A 396 -0.85 12.49 -9.94
N ALA A 397 0.06 11.78 -10.62
CA ALA A 397 -0.04 10.34 -10.83
C ALA A 397 -0.02 9.56 -9.51
N LEU A 398 0.76 10.02 -8.52
CA LEU A 398 0.81 9.41 -7.19
C LEU A 398 -0.54 9.48 -6.48
N TYR A 399 -1.24 10.61 -6.57
CA TYR A 399 -2.57 10.76 -5.96
C TYR A 399 -3.64 9.91 -6.66
N VAL A 400 -3.56 9.78 -7.99
CA VAL A 400 -4.46 8.89 -8.75
C VAL A 400 -4.18 7.42 -8.39
N PHE A 401 -2.91 7.02 -8.38
CA PHE A 401 -2.49 5.68 -7.98
C PHE A 401 -2.94 5.34 -6.55
N GLN A 402 -2.83 6.28 -5.62
CA GLN A 402 -3.29 6.09 -4.24
C GLN A 402 -4.77 5.71 -4.19
N GLY A 403 -5.64 6.38 -4.95
CA GLY A 403 -7.06 6.00 -5.03
C GLY A 403 -7.27 4.58 -5.55
N ILE A 404 -6.70 4.28 -6.72
CA ILE A 404 -6.86 2.97 -7.38
C ILE A 404 -6.27 1.83 -6.53
N SER A 405 -5.15 2.08 -5.85
CA SER A 405 -4.50 1.11 -4.97
C SER A 405 -5.36 0.66 -3.80
N LEU A 406 -6.30 1.50 -3.35
CA LEU A 406 -7.18 1.18 -2.23
C LEU A 406 -8.22 0.11 -2.60
N VAL A 407 -8.54 -0.05 -3.90
CA VAL A 407 -9.35 -1.19 -4.36
C VAL A 407 -8.65 -2.48 -3.97
N ILE A 408 -7.36 -2.63 -4.28
CA ILE A 408 -6.65 -3.89 -4.06
C ILE A 408 -6.31 -4.10 -2.57
N LEU A 409 -6.11 -3.04 -1.80
CA LEU A 409 -5.75 -3.16 -0.39
C LEU A 409 -6.93 -3.44 0.54
N GLY A 410 -8.09 -2.87 0.24
CA GLY A 410 -9.21 -2.86 1.17
C GLY A 410 -10.57 -3.06 0.51
N GLY A 411 -10.65 -3.24 -0.81
CA GLY A 411 -11.94 -3.29 -1.50
C GLY A 411 -12.66 -1.94 -1.55
N MET A 412 -11.94 -0.84 -1.39
CA MET A 412 -12.54 0.49 -1.38
C MET A 412 -12.83 0.91 -2.83
N ILE A 413 -14.09 0.81 -3.28
CA ILE A 413 -14.51 1.17 -4.65
C ILE A 413 -15.32 2.48 -4.69
N GLU A 414 -15.78 2.97 -3.54
CA GLU A 414 -16.60 4.18 -3.42
C GLU A 414 -15.84 5.47 -3.79
N PHE A 415 -14.50 5.46 -3.83
CA PHE A 415 -13.73 6.62 -4.26
C PHE A 415 -14.01 7.02 -5.71
N PHE A 416 -14.56 6.12 -6.54
CA PHE A 416 -14.96 6.45 -7.92
C PHE A 416 -16.10 7.48 -7.98
N VAL A 417 -16.90 7.62 -6.93
CA VAL A 417 -18.00 8.61 -6.89
C VAL A 417 -17.54 9.93 -6.26
N ALA A 418 -16.41 9.93 -5.54
CA ALA A 418 -15.87 11.15 -4.95
C ALA A 418 -15.35 12.11 -6.03
N TRP A 419 -15.96 13.30 -6.14
CA TRP A 419 -15.53 14.34 -7.08
C TRP A 419 -14.04 14.72 -6.91
N THR A 420 -13.52 14.66 -5.69
CA THR A 420 -12.11 14.94 -5.38
C THR A 420 -11.15 13.98 -6.07
N TYR A 421 -11.56 12.75 -6.37
CA TYR A 421 -10.78 11.80 -7.15
C TYR A 421 -10.67 12.24 -8.62
N TRP A 422 -11.78 12.65 -9.23
CA TRP A 422 -11.81 13.12 -10.62
C TRP A 422 -11.05 14.44 -10.82
N VAL A 423 -10.98 15.29 -9.79
CA VAL A 423 -10.07 16.45 -9.78
C VAL A 423 -8.60 16.02 -9.86
N LYS A 424 -8.19 14.97 -9.12
CA LYS A 424 -6.82 14.42 -9.20
C LYS A 424 -6.51 13.84 -10.59
N VAL A 425 -7.48 13.15 -11.20
CA VAL A 425 -7.36 12.63 -12.57
C VAL A 425 -7.22 13.77 -13.58
N SER A 426 -8.05 14.80 -13.45
CA SER A 426 -7.99 15.99 -14.31
C SER A 426 -6.65 16.71 -14.17
N ALA A 427 -6.17 16.89 -12.93
CA ALA A 427 -4.85 17.48 -12.66
C ALA A 427 -3.71 16.67 -13.29
N LEU A 428 -3.78 15.33 -13.28
CA LEU A 428 -2.82 14.46 -13.96
C LEU A 428 -2.84 14.69 -15.48
N ILE A 429 -4.02 14.71 -16.09
CA ILE A 429 -4.17 14.94 -17.54
C ILE A 429 -3.58 16.30 -17.92
N LEU A 430 -3.95 17.36 -17.18
CA LEU A 430 -3.41 18.71 -17.40
C LEU A 430 -1.89 18.75 -17.22
N ALA A 431 -1.36 18.13 -16.16
CA ALA A 431 0.08 18.05 -15.94
C ALA A 431 0.81 17.35 -17.10
N MET A 432 0.26 16.25 -17.61
CA MET A 432 0.85 15.52 -18.75
C MET A 432 0.88 16.34 -20.04
N ILE A 433 -0.10 17.25 -20.24
CA ILE A 433 -0.19 18.13 -21.42
C ILE A 433 0.72 19.36 -21.28
N PHE A 434 0.69 20.05 -20.13
CA PHE A 434 1.33 21.35 -19.97
C PHE A 434 2.79 21.28 -19.53
N GLU A 435 3.16 20.30 -18.71
CA GLU A 435 4.53 20.19 -18.18
C GLU A 435 5.60 20.05 -19.28
N PRO A 436 5.39 19.30 -20.39
CA PRO A 436 6.30 19.32 -21.54
C PRO A 436 6.53 20.71 -22.15
N SER A 437 5.48 21.55 -22.19
CA SER A 437 5.53 22.91 -22.74
C SER A 437 6.33 23.85 -21.84
N ILE A 438 6.18 23.74 -20.52
CA ILE A 438 6.94 24.51 -19.52
C ILE A 438 8.45 24.25 -19.69
N TYR A 439 8.84 22.99 -19.89
CA TYR A 439 10.25 22.64 -20.04
C TYR A 439 10.83 23.03 -21.41
N SER A 440 10.02 23.01 -22.47
CA SER A 440 10.43 23.46 -23.80
C SER A 440 10.70 24.98 -23.83
N TYR A 441 9.87 25.77 -23.16
CA TYR A 441 10.03 27.22 -23.04
C TYR A 441 11.32 27.61 -22.31
N ASN A 442 11.61 26.97 -21.17
CA ASN A 442 12.82 27.25 -20.40
C ASN A 442 14.11 26.93 -21.18
N LYS A 443 14.08 25.90 -22.04
CA LYS A 443 15.23 25.56 -22.89
C LYS A 443 15.57 26.71 -23.85
N LEU A 444 14.57 27.25 -24.55
CA LEU A 444 14.74 28.36 -25.50
C LEU A 444 15.27 29.62 -24.81
N LYS A 445 14.77 29.94 -23.61
CA LYS A 445 15.26 31.09 -22.82
C LYS A 445 16.73 30.95 -22.41
N THR A 446 17.17 29.73 -22.07
CA THR A 446 18.56 29.48 -21.66
C THR A 446 19.54 29.51 -22.85
N GLU A 447 19.08 29.16 -24.05
CA GLU A 447 19.87 29.23 -25.29
C GLU A 447 20.02 30.69 -25.76
N HIS A 448 18.97 31.51 -25.64
CA HIS A 448 19.04 32.95 -25.94
C HIS A 448 19.89 33.77 -24.96
N GLN A 449 20.02 33.35 -23.69
CA GLN A 449 20.89 34.03 -22.72
C GLN A 449 22.38 33.70 -22.88
N LYS A 450 22.73 32.70 -23.71
CA LYS A 450 24.11 32.30 -23.99
C LYS A 450 24.63 32.79 -25.33
N GLN A 451 23.76 33.38 -26.14
CA GLN A 451 24.10 34.17 -27.32
C GLN A 451 24.21 35.63 -26.89
#